data_AF-A0A358NJY9-F1
#
_entry.id   AF-A0A358NJY9-F1
#
_cell.length_a   1.000
_cell.length_b   1.000
_cell.length_c   1.000
_cell.angle_alpha   90.00
_cell.angle_beta   90.00
_cell.angle_gamma   90.00
#
_symmetry.space_group_name_H-M   'P 1'
#
loop_
_entity.id
_entity.type
_entity.pdbx_description
1 polymer ?
#
loop_
_entity_poly.entity_id
_entity_poly.type
_entity_poly.pdbx_seq_one_letter_code
_entity_poly.pdbx_strand_id
1 'polypeptide(L)'
;MKFLTPGEKIKKIRKMLSMKQLDLQGEKIKRNFVSMLETGERGLTKDTAKYLAEKFNYKASELGITLNIDDSYLLMSPKDEALKYCLDTLNSDITIDVINSVIEISHNYGLGSIEAEALLKKGNLYYNEKKYYKAAFNYIDAL
;
A
#
# COMPACT_ATOMS: atom_id res chain seq x y z
N MET A 1 8.61 -4.97 4.45
CA MET A 1 8.23 -3.95 3.43
C MET A 1 7.57 -2.76 4.11
N LYS A 2 7.74 -1.51 3.62
CA LYS A 2 7.07 -0.31 4.18
C LYS A 2 6.08 0.29 3.18
N PHE A 3 4.80 0.29 3.53
CA PHE A 3 3.73 1.01 2.81
C PHE A 3 3.66 2.47 3.25
N LEU A 4 3.31 3.36 2.33
CA LEU A 4 3.41 4.81 2.51
C LEU A 4 2.12 5.39 3.05
N THR A 5 2.23 6.34 3.96
CA THR A 5 1.09 7.17 4.36
C THR A 5 0.62 8.04 3.19
N PRO A 6 -0.63 8.57 3.21
CA PRO A 6 -1.12 9.53 2.22
C PRO A 6 -0.15 10.70 1.97
N GLY A 7 0.39 11.29 3.04
CA GLY A 7 1.37 12.38 2.96
C GLY A 7 2.69 11.97 2.31
N GLU A 8 3.24 10.82 2.69
CA GLU A 8 4.46 10.27 2.07
C GLU A 8 4.23 9.94 0.58
N LYS A 9 3.05 9.43 0.21
CA LYS A 9 2.65 9.18 -1.19
C LYS A 9 2.64 10.45 -2.01
N ILE A 10 1.95 11.49 -1.52
CA ILE A 10 1.91 12.82 -2.17
C ILE A 10 3.32 13.34 -2.38
N LYS A 11 4.17 13.29 -1.35
CA LYS A 11 5.56 13.73 -1.42
C LYS A 11 6.37 12.96 -2.44
N LYS A 12 6.19 11.63 -2.50
CA LYS A 12 6.89 10.75 -3.45
C LYS A 12 6.50 11.08 -4.89
N ILE A 13 5.19 11.17 -5.19
CA ILE A 13 4.70 11.50 -6.54
C ILE A 13 5.17 12.90 -6.96
N ARG A 14 5.03 13.89 -6.06
CA ARG A 14 5.49 15.26 -6.33
C ARG A 14 6.97 15.30 -6.73
N LYS A 15 7.83 14.59 -5.98
CA LYS A 15 9.27 14.52 -6.29
C LYS A 15 9.55 13.78 -7.58
N MET A 16 8.86 12.68 -7.85
CA MET A 16 8.97 11.92 -9.10
C MET A 16 8.65 12.81 -10.33
N LEU A 17 7.64 13.67 -10.21
CA LEU A 17 7.25 14.61 -11.26
C LEU A 17 8.06 15.93 -11.24
N SER A 18 9.11 16.02 -10.43
CA SER A 18 9.96 17.21 -10.27
C SER A 18 9.19 18.49 -9.92
N MET A 19 8.08 18.37 -9.19
CA MET A 19 7.24 19.50 -8.78
C MET A 19 7.70 20.08 -7.44
N LYS A 20 7.58 21.40 -7.28
CA LYS A 20 7.67 22.12 -6.00
C LYS A 20 6.33 22.08 -5.27
N GLN A 21 6.33 22.31 -3.96
CA GLN A 21 5.08 22.39 -3.18
C GLN A 21 4.16 23.55 -3.63
N LEU A 22 4.76 24.63 -4.16
CA LEU A 22 4.04 25.77 -4.73
C LEU A 22 3.24 25.36 -5.98
N ASP A 23 3.72 24.37 -6.75
CA ASP A 23 3.07 23.92 -7.98
C ASP A 23 1.76 23.15 -7.70
N LEU A 24 1.57 22.69 -6.46
CA LEU A 24 0.35 22.05 -5.97
C LEU A 24 -0.65 23.05 -5.38
N GLN A 25 -0.35 24.35 -5.40
CA GLN A 25 -1.29 25.35 -4.92
C GLN A 25 -2.52 25.49 -5.82
N GLY A 26 -3.61 25.92 -5.21
CA GLY A 26 -4.85 26.29 -5.88
C GLY A 26 -5.60 27.32 -5.06
N GLU A 27 -6.86 27.56 -5.44
CA GLU A 27 -7.73 28.51 -4.76
C GLU A 27 -7.86 28.18 -3.27
N LYS A 28 -8.13 26.90 -2.96
CA LYS A 28 -8.35 26.38 -1.60
C LYS A 28 -7.12 25.73 -0.95
N ILE A 29 -6.06 25.47 -1.71
CA ILE A 29 -4.86 24.76 -1.24
C ILE A 29 -3.64 25.69 -1.30
N LYS A 30 -3.07 26.01 -0.14
CA LYS A 30 -1.87 26.86 -0.02
C LYS A 30 -0.62 26.01 0.21
N ARG A 31 0.56 26.56 -0.08
CA ARG A 31 1.86 25.86 0.08
C ARG A 31 2.04 25.26 1.47
N ASN A 32 1.69 26.03 2.51
CA ASN A 32 1.84 25.57 3.90
C ASN A 32 0.94 24.37 4.18
N PHE A 33 -0.26 24.33 3.61
CA PHE A 33 -1.15 23.18 3.73
C PHE A 33 -0.54 21.94 3.05
N VAL A 34 0.03 22.09 1.85
CA VAL A 34 0.76 20.99 1.17
C VAL A 34 1.91 20.48 2.04
N SER A 35 2.67 21.38 2.67
CA SER A 35 3.75 20.99 3.58
C SER A 35 3.22 20.18 4.77
N MET A 36 2.15 20.65 5.41
CA MET A 36 1.51 19.94 6.55
C MET A 36 0.96 18.57 6.15
N LEU A 37 0.45 18.42 4.92
CA LEU A 37 0.03 17.11 4.41
C LEU A 37 1.24 16.18 4.26
N GLU A 38 2.33 16.64 3.66
CA GLU A 38 3.54 15.84 3.43
C GLU A 38 4.29 15.44 4.70
N THR A 39 4.12 16.19 5.80
CA THR A 39 4.68 15.85 7.12
C THR A 39 3.73 15.05 7.99
N GLY A 40 2.48 14.87 7.56
CA GLY A 40 1.44 14.17 8.34
C GLY A 40 0.82 15.01 9.46
N GLU A 41 1.17 16.30 9.57
CA GLU A 41 0.54 17.24 10.53
C GLU A 41 -0.93 17.48 10.24
N ARG A 42 -1.37 17.32 8.98
CA ARG A 42 -2.77 17.36 8.59
C ARG A 42 -3.16 16.15 7.76
N GLY A 43 -4.39 15.69 8.00
CA GLY A 43 -5.02 14.65 7.20
C GLY A 43 -5.42 15.14 5.81
N LEU A 44 -5.46 14.20 4.87
CA LEU A 44 -5.91 14.43 3.51
C LEU A 44 -7.43 14.24 3.42
N THR A 45 -8.16 15.26 2.96
CA THR A 45 -9.60 15.13 2.67
C THR A 45 -9.82 14.60 1.26
N LYS A 46 -11.00 14.02 1.00
CA LYS A 46 -11.35 13.52 -0.33
C LYS A 46 -11.26 14.57 -1.43
N ASP A 47 -11.80 15.76 -1.19
CA ASP A 47 -11.74 16.87 -2.15
C ASP A 47 -10.29 17.29 -2.44
N THR A 48 -9.44 17.32 -1.41
CA THR A 48 -8.02 17.63 -1.57
C THR A 48 -7.29 16.51 -2.33
N ALA A 49 -7.58 15.24 -2.02
CA ALA A 49 -7.01 14.09 -2.71
C ALA A 49 -7.35 14.12 -4.20
N LYS A 50 -8.63 14.37 -4.53
CA LYS A 50 -9.08 14.48 -5.92
C LYS A 50 -8.35 15.60 -6.67
N TYR A 51 -8.28 16.79 -6.07
CA TYR A 51 -7.55 17.91 -6.64
C TYR A 51 -6.07 17.59 -6.90
N LEU A 52 -5.40 16.95 -5.93
CA LEU A 52 -3.99 16.59 -6.06
C LEU A 52 -3.77 15.51 -7.12
N ALA A 53 -4.65 14.50 -7.20
CA ALA A 53 -4.61 13.47 -8.22
C ALA A 53 -4.73 14.07 -9.64
N GLU A 54 -5.67 15.00 -9.84
CA GLU A 54 -5.84 15.73 -11.11
C GLU A 54 -4.56 16.51 -11.46
N LYS A 55 -3.97 17.24 -10.50
CA LYS A 55 -2.71 17.98 -10.72
C LYS A 55 -1.55 17.07 -11.08
N PHE A 56 -1.41 15.93 -10.40
CA PHE A 56 -0.34 14.98 -10.68
C PHE A 56 -0.51 14.30 -12.03
N ASN A 57 -1.72 13.86 -12.39
CA ASN A 57 -1.97 13.28 -13.71
C ASN A 57 -1.74 14.28 -14.84
N TYR A 58 -2.16 15.54 -14.65
CA TYR A 58 -1.88 16.60 -15.61
C TYR A 58 -0.37 16.83 -15.77
N LYS A 59 0.39 16.88 -14.66
CA LYS A 59 1.84 17.06 -14.78
C LYS A 59 2.53 15.84 -15.40
N ALA A 60 2.07 14.64 -15.08
CA ALA A 60 2.57 13.40 -15.68
C ALA A 60 2.32 13.38 -17.19
N SER A 61 1.13 13.79 -17.67
CA SER A 61 0.84 13.84 -19.10
C SER A 61 1.71 14.86 -19.84
N GLU A 62 1.98 16.04 -19.25
CA GLU A 62 2.94 17.00 -19.80
C GLU A 62 4.36 16.42 -19.96
N LEU A 63 4.74 15.48 -19.09
CA LEU A 63 6.03 14.80 -19.10
C LEU A 63 6.03 13.51 -19.94
N GLY A 64 4.90 13.15 -20.57
CA GLY A 64 4.76 11.88 -21.29
C GLY A 64 4.76 10.63 -20.40
N ILE A 65 4.43 10.78 -19.11
CA ILE A 65 4.37 9.70 -18.11
C ILE A 65 2.92 9.25 -17.93
N THR A 66 2.67 7.94 -17.95
CA THR A 66 1.37 7.36 -17.59
C THR A 66 1.31 7.10 -16.09
N LEU A 67 0.63 7.98 -15.34
CA LEU A 67 0.49 7.85 -13.88
C LEU A 67 -0.88 7.31 -13.44
N ASN A 68 -1.98 7.77 -14.06
CA ASN A 68 -3.36 7.31 -13.86
C ASN A 68 -3.74 7.03 -12.38
N ILE A 69 -3.52 8.00 -11.49
CA ILE A 69 -3.92 7.90 -10.08
C ILE A 69 -5.25 8.63 -9.81
N ASP A 70 -5.94 8.24 -8.74
CA ASP A 70 -7.17 8.90 -8.28
C ASP A 70 -7.11 9.26 -6.79
N ASP A 71 -8.21 9.81 -6.27
CA ASP A 71 -8.34 10.15 -4.85
C ASP A 71 -8.27 8.92 -3.94
N SER A 72 -8.82 7.79 -4.39
CA SER A 72 -8.83 6.53 -3.63
C SER A 72 -7.40 6.02 -3.37
N TYR A 73 -6.54 6.09 -4.38
CA TYR A 73 -5.13 5.72 -4.28
C TYR A 73 -4.38 6.59 -3.27
N LEU A 74 -4.59 7.91 -3.33
CA LEU A 74 -3.91 8.85 -2.43
C LEU A 74 -4.38 8.70 -0.97
N LEU A 75 -5.66 8.41 -0.75
CA LEU A 75 -6.24 8.26 0.59
C LEU A 75 -5.92 6.92 1.26
N MET A 76 -5.54 5.90 0.49
CA MET A 76 -5.32 4.55 1.01
C MET A 76 -4.31 4.55 2.16
N SER A 77 -4.66 3.96 3.30
CA SER A 77 -3.74 3.89 4.43
C SER A 77 -2.64 2.86 4.17
N PRO A 78 -1.51 2.91 4.90
CA PRO A 78 -0.50 1.84 4.83
C PRO A 78 -1.08 0.45 5.12
N LYS A 79 -2.09 0.37 5.99
CA LYS A 79 -2.76 -0.88 6.34
C LYS A 79 -3.63 -1.39 5.19
N ASP A 80 -4.37 -0.51 4.52
CA ASP A 80 -5.19 -0.88 3.37
C ASP A 80 -4.33 -1.30 2.17
N GLU A 81 -3.20 -0.62 1.94
CA GLU A 81 -2.23 -1.02 0.93
C GLU A 81 -1.62 -2.38 1.24
N ALA A 82 -1.22 -2.62 2.49
CA ALA A 82 -0.70 -3.91 2.93
C ALA A 82 -1.72 -5.03 2.73
N LEU A 83 -2.98 -4.78 3.10
CA LEU A 83 -4.08 -5.73 2.90
C LEU A 83 -4.26 -6.06 1.43
N LYS A 84 -4.35 -5.05 0.57
CA LYS A 84 -4.50 -5.24 -0.87
C LYS A 84 -3.33 -6.02 -1.45
N TYR A 85 -2.09 -5.64 -1.12
CA TYR A 85 -0.89 -6.33 -1.55
C TYR A 85 -0.90 -7.82 -1.15
N CYS A 86 -1.21 -8.12 0.11
CA CYS A 86 -1.25 -9.50 0.58
C CYS A 86 -2.33 -10.32 -0.11
N LEU A 87 -3.53 -9.78 -0.30
CA LEU A 87 -4.62 -10.44 -1.03
C LEU A 87 -4.23 -10.75 -2.48
N ASP A 88 -3.70 -9.75 -3.19
CA ASP A 88 -3.26 -9.91 -4.58
C ASP A 88 -2.14 -10.97 -4.68
N THR A 89 -1.22 -10.97 -3.71
CA THR A 89 -0.12 -11.94 -3.64
C THR A 89 -0.61 -13.36 -3.37
N LEU A 90 -1.55 -13.55 -2.43
CA LEU A 90 -2.09 -14.86 -2.07
C LEU A 90 -2.99 -15.48 -3.17
N ASN A 91 -3.48 -14.67 -4.10
CA ASN A 91 -4.26 -15.10 -5.27
C ASN A 91 -3.41 -15.44 -6.50
N SER A 92 -2.09 -15.23 -6.44
CA SER A 92 -1.14 -15.57 -7.50
C SER A 92 -0.48 -16.93 -7.28
N ASP A 93 0.45 -17.34 -8.16
CA ASP A 93 1.26 -18.54 -7.94
C ASP A 93 2.11 -18.41 -6.67
N ILE A 94 1.79 -19.23 -5.68
CA ILE A 94 2.36 -19.14 -4.34
C ILE A 94 3.56 -20.09 -4.15
N THR A 95 4.66 -19.54 -3.65
CA THR A 95 5.80 -20.30 -3.10
C THR A 95 5.87 -20.11 -1.58
N ILE A 96 6.63 -20.96 -0.88
CA ILE A 96 6.84 -20.82 0.56
C ILE A 96 7.47 -19.46 0.91
N ASP A 97 8.40 -18.96 0.10
CA ASP A 97 9.05 -17.66 0.33
C ASP A 97 8.08 -16.49 0.17
N VAL A 98 7.23 -16.55 -0.87
CA VAL A 98 6.16 -15.57 -1.07
C VAL A 98 5.21 -15.57 0.13
N ILE A 99 4.77 -16.74 0.59
CA ILE A 99 3.87 -16.85 1.74
C ILE A 99 4.54 -16.33 3.02
N ASN A 100 5.83 -16.63 3.25
CA ASN A 100 6.55 -16.09 4.41
C ASN A 100 6.57 -14.55 4.40
N SER A 101 6.76 -13.94 3.23
CA SER A 101 6.71 -12.48 3.09
C SER A 101 5.31 -11.93 3.41
N VAL A 102 4.25 -12.64 3.00
CA VAL A 102 2.87 -12.26 3.33
C VAL A 102 2.66 -12.34 4.84
N ILE A 103 3.05 -13.44 5.50
CA ILE A 103 2.93 -13.61 6.96
C ILE A 103 3.60 -12.45 7.70
N GLU A 104 4.85 -12.11 7.33
CA GLU A 104 5.60 -11.01 7.93
C GLU A 104 4.87 -9.66 7.77
N ILE A 105 4.37 -9.38 6.57
CA ILE A 105 3.63 -8.14 6.29
C ILE A 105 2.31 -8.12 7.07
N SER A 106 1.53 -9.21 7.04
CA SER A 106 0.26 -9.27 7.76
C SER A 106 0.44 -9.08 9.26
N HIS A 107 1.49 -9.65 9.84
CA HIS A 107 1.83 -9.47 11.24
C HIS A 107 2.14 -7.99 11.54
N ASN A 108 3.07 -7.41 10.78
CA ASN A 108 3.52 -6.01 10.96
C ASN A 108 2.40 -4.97 10.83
N TYR A 109 1.35 -5.28 10.06
CA TYR A 109 0.21 -4.39 9.82
C TYR A 109 -1.07 -4.79 10.57
N GLY A 110 -1.01 -5.82 11.43
CA GLY A 110 -2.14 -6.30 12.23
C GLY A 110 -3.31 -6.78 11.36
N LEU A 111 -3.02 -7.64 10.40
CA LEU A 111 -3.93 -8.25 9.44
C LEU A 111 -4.15 -9.74 9.77
N GLY A 112 -4.61 -10.04 10.98
CA GLY A 112 -4.65 -11.41 11.51
C GLY A 112 -5.40 -12.43 10.63
N SER A 113 -6.50 -12.03 9.98
CA SER A 113 -7.22 -12.92 9.06
C SER A 113 -6.39 -13.33 7.84
N ILE A 114 -5.58 -12.41 7.32
CA ILE A 114 -4.68 -12.65 6.18
C ILE A 114 -3.49 -13.51 6.62
N GLU A 115 -2.97 -13.26 7.82
CA GLU A 115 -1.89 -14.05 8.41
C GLU A 115 -2.30 -15.52 8.57
N ALA A 116 -3.50 -15.75 9.12
CA ALA A 116 -4.08 -17.09 9.25
C ALA A 116 -4.27 -17.76 7.87
N GLU A 117 -4.81 -17.04 6.88
CA GLU A 117 -4.96 -17.57 5.52
C GLU A 117 -3.61 -17.97 4.89
N ALA A 118 -2.59 -17.14 5.07
CA ALA A 118 -1.24 -17.40 4.59
C ALA A 118 -0.64 -18.64 5.26
N LEU A 119 -0.79 -18.78 6.58
CA LEU A 119 -0.35 -19.96 7.34
C LEU A 119 -1.08 -21.23 6.88
N LEU A 120 -2.39 -21.18 6.64
CA LEU A 120 -3.16 -22.30 6.08
C LEU A 120 -2.63 -22.72 4.71
N LYS A 121 -2.41 -21.77 3.80
CA LYS A 121 -1.83 -22.05 2.46
C LYS A 121 -0.43 -22.67 2.57
N LYS A 122 0.40 -22.18 3.50
CA LYS A 122 1.74 -22.75 3.77
C LYS A 122 1.65 -24.18 4.29
N GLY A 123 0.72 -24.44 5.21
CA GLY A 123 0.44 -25.78 5.72
C GLY A 123 0.03 -26.74 4.59
N ASN A 124 -0.85 -26.30 3.69
CA ASN A 124 -1.30 -27.09 2.55
C ASN A 124 -0.14 -27.46 1.60
N LEU A 125 0.78 -26.52 1.33
CA LEU A 125 1.98 -26.81 0.53
C LEU A 125 2.85 -27.88 1.19
N TYR A 126 3.12 -27.75 2.49
CA TYR A 126 3.89 -28.77 3.22
C TYR A 126 3.18 -30.12 3.28
N TYR A 127 1.85 -30.13 3.39
CA TYR A 127 1.05 -31.34 3.37
C TYR A 127 1.20 -32.08 2.03
N ASN A 128 1.09 -31.35 0.91
CA ASN A 128 1.27 -31.89 -0.43
C ASN A 128 2.69 -32.44 -0.65
N GLU A 129 3.70 -31.84 -0.02
CA GLU A 129 5.08 -32.33 0.02
C GLU A 129 5.32 -33.48 1.02
N LYS A 130 4.28 -33.98 1.69
CA LYS A 130 4.33 -35.02 2.74
C LYS A 130 5.14 -34.63 3.98
N LYS A 131 5.37 -33.34 4.20
CA LYS A 131 6.05 -32.78 5.39
C LYS A 131 5.03 -32.50 6.50
N TYR A 132 4.36 -33.55 6.97
CA TYR A 132 3.17 -33.44 7.83
C TYR A 132 3.41 -32.68 9.15
N TYR A 133 4.57 -32.87 9.78
CA TYR A 133 4.92 -32.12 10.99
C TYR A 133 4.93 -30.61 10.74
N LYS A 134 5.50 -30.16 9.61
CA LYS A 134 5.50 -28.74 9.24
C LYS A 134 4.10 -28.26 8.90
N ALA A 135 3.30 -29.08 8.21
CA ALA A 135 1.91 -28.74 7.91
C ALA A 135 1.10 -28.52 9.19
N ALA A 136 1.17 -29.46 10.14
CA ALA A 136 0.46 -29.39 11.42
C ALA A 136 0.84 -28.14 12.23
N PHE A 137 2.13 -27.82 12.29
CA PHE A 137 2.60 -26.60 12.95
C PHE A 137 1.94 -25.33 12.37
N ASN A 138 1.94 -25.19 11.04
CA ASN A 138 1.32 -24.01 10.40
C ASN A 138 -0.20 -23.97 10.55
N TYR A 139 -0.88 -25.13 10.63
CA TYR A 139 -2.32 -25.16 10.89
C TYR A 139 -2.66 -24.75 12.32
N ILE A 140 -1.83 -25.12 13.30
CA ILE A 140 -2.01 -24.73 14.70
C ILE A 140 -1.79 -23.22 14.85
N ASP A 141 -0.74 -22.68 14.22
CA ASP A 141 -0.44 -21.23 14.27
C ASP A 141 -1.52 -20.37 13.59
N ALA A 142 -2.37 -20.96 12.73
CA ALA A 142 -3.44 -20.25 12.04
C ALA A 142 -4.74 -20.12 12.86
N LEU A 143 -4.83 -20.76 14.03
CA LEU A 143 -5.99 -20.72 14.94
C LEU A 143 -5.92 -19.52 15.89
#